data_AF-A0A7I7U1V0-F1
#
_entry.id   AF-A0A7I7U1V0-F1
#
_cell.length_a   1.000
_cell.length_b   1.000
_cell.length_c   1.000
_cell.angle_alpha   90.00
_cell.angle_beta   90.00
_cell.angle_gamma   90.00
#
_symmetry.space_group_name_H-M   'P 1'
#
loop_
_entity.id
_entity.type
_entity.pdbx_description
1 polymer ?
#
loop_
_entity_poly.entity_id
_entity_poly.type
_entity_poly.pdbx_seq_one_letter_code
_entity_poly.pdbx_strand_id
1 'polypeptide(L)'
;MAVAPAVANADEQTSNDSSKTASAVSAKPNGPRAPERSTPTTSRSGGDADGPASVPSGTGPRRAGSEQARATASAEIEGARDAEIEVAPQAEPATETEQPTAPAPDDQATTEYGDIGKWMLDPRGDIAAYGGVPVDDKTVLEPVNVVIVDSVSKSAWEATWRLNSAMRRAGFPPRMIHSTGFRGLLDGRLYRQQPRGLLVGYSDNSFLRTNNHGRIFGPAPLRTEAGYVWSGAFSTEEWVVHNGLPRHGFVSANDARDALAAKMAAGGRATLAGMVPLGNAYTTATITTGDHDGFAVVLLLNVVGAVGVSSTSRTCAPAGYFTLARPSCGAVPALVGAE
;
A
#
# COMPACT_ATOMS: atom_id res chain seq x y z
N MET A 1 -6.21 29.54 66.99
CA MET A 1 -5.12 28.93 67.80
C MET A 1 -5.41 27.45 67.96
N ALA A 2 -4.65 26.60 67.27
CA ALA A 2 -4.47 25.17 67.54
C ALA A 2 -3.25 24.74 66.71
N VAL A 3 -2.35 23.95 67.29
CA VAL A 3 -1.05 23.58 66.68
C VAL A 3 -1.07 22.11 66.27
N ALA A 4 -0.33 21.78 65.21
CA ALA A 4 -0.26 20.44 64.63
C ALA A 4 0.42 19.40 65.55
N PRO A 5 0.18 18.09 65.34
CA PRO A 5 1.03 17.02 65.83
C PRO A 5 2.15 16.66 64.83
N ALA A 6 3.23 16.07 65.34
CA ALA A 6 4.46 15.76 64.63
C ALA A 6 4.47 14.37 63.98
N VAL A 7 5.47 14.14 63.11
CA VAL A 7 5.87 12.83 62.58
C VAL A 7 7.29 12.53 63.09
N ALA A 8 7.58 11.29 63.48
CA ALA A 8 8.89 10.86 63.97
C ALA A 8 9.33 9.53 63.34
N ASN A 9 10.65 9.36 63.14
CA ASN A 9 11.28 8.28 62.38
C ASN A 9 11.83 7.14 63.26
N ALA A 10 11.96 5.95 62.66
CA ALA A 10 13.04 4.94 62.79
C ALA A 10 12.80 3.89 61.66
N ASP A 11 13.73 3.50 60.77
CA ASP A 11 14.95 2.70 60.97
C ASP A 11 14.65 1.34 61.67
N GLU A 12 15.03 0.14 61.18
CA GLU A 12 16.33 -0.30 60.65
C GLU A 12 16.27 -1.77 60.08
N GLN A 13 17.07 -2.08 59.04
CA GLN A 13 17.67 -3.38 58.58
C GLN A 13 16.87 -4.73 58.61
N THR A 14 16.98 -5.61 57.60
CA THR A 14 18.11 -6.56 57.48
C THR A 14 18.28 -7.23 56.10
N SER A 15 19.55 -7.22 55.66
CA SER A 15 20.34 -8.19 54.87
C SER A 15 19.78 -9.58 54.49
N ASN A 16 19.96 -9.99 53.21
CA ASN A 16 21.05 -10.92 52.82
C ASN A 16 21.17 -11.15 51.30
N ASP A 17 22.41 -11.25 50.82
CA ASP A 17 22.82 -11.68 49.47
C ASP A 17 23.80 -12.86 49.62
N SER A 18 23.82 -13.83 48.68
CA SER A 18 25.00 -14.66 48.44
C SER A 18 24.96 -15.57 47.21
N SER A 19 26.14 -15.72 46.60
CA SER A 19 26.59 -16.70 45.58
C SER A 19 26.00 -16.54 44.16
N LYS A 20 26.73 -16.01 43.16
CA LYS A 20 28.05 -16.34 42.56
C LYS A 20 28.06 -17.57 41.64
N THR A 21 28.34 -17.34 40.37
CA THR A 21 29.60 -17.78 39.74
C THR A 21 29.86 -16.97 38.47
N ALA A 22 31.14 -16.76 38.14
CA ALA A 22 31.58 -15.99 37.00
C ALA A 22 32.75 -16.72 36.32
N SER A 23 32.97 -16.43 35.04
CA SER A 23 34.23 -16.69 34.35
C SER A 23 34.56 -15.52 33.44
N ALA A 24 35.77 -15.00 33.59
CA ALA A 24 36.31 -13.87 32.82
C ALA A 24 37.73 -14.21 32.38
N VAL A 25 38.15 -13.72 31.20
CA VAL A 25 39.56 -13.73 30.79
C VAL A 25 39.94 -12.38 30.18
N SER A 26 40.75 -11.66 30.96
CA SER A 26 41.84 -10.73 30.62
C SER A 26 41.74 -9.71 29.47
N ALA A 27 42.14 -8.48 29.81
CA ALA A 27 42.57 -7.42 28.90
C ALA A 27 44.05 -7.06 29.14
N LYS A 28 44.75 -6.53 28.12
CA LYS A 28 45.54 -5.27 28.17
C LYS A 28 46.20 -4.95 26.80
N PRO A 29 46.79 -3.74 26.58
CA PRO A 29 46.65 -3.03 25.29
C PRO A 29 47.98 -2.80 24.56
N ASN A 30 47.92 -2.16 23.38
CA ASN A 30 48.92 -1.17 22.92
C ASN A 30 48.42 -0.37 21.70
N GLY A 31 48.92 0.85 21.56
CA GLY A 31 48.98 1.67 20.33
C GLY A 31 50.25 2.53 20.40
N PRO A 32 50.44 3.60 19.59
CA PRO A 32 49.72 4.01 18.37
C PRO A 32 50.66 4.25 17.15
N ARG A 33 50.14 4.41 15.92
CA ARG A 33 50.80 5.23 14.86
C ARG A 33 49.88 5.63 13.70
N ALA A 34 50.00 6.89 13.27
CA ALA A 34 49.60 7.46 11.97
C ALA A 34 50.86 8.13 11.34
N PRO A 35 50.91 8.56 10.04
CA PRO A 35 50.08 9.60 9.41
C PRO A 35 49.65 9.19 7.95
N GLU A 36 49.25 10.00 6.96
CA GLU A 36 49.03 11.46 6.72
C GLU A 36 47.61 11.68 6.13
N ARG A 37 46.91 12.82 6.35
CA ARG A 37 46.96 14.13 5.65
C ARG A 37 46.86 14.08 4.10
N SER A 38 45.69 14.46 3.59
CA SER A 38 45.53 15.45 2.50
C SER A 38 44.10 15.97 2.45
N THR A 39 43.93 17.30 2.46
CA THR A 39 42.68 17.99 2.11
C THR A 39 42.86 18.67 0.76
N PRO A 40 41.76 19.08 0.08
CA PRO A 40 41.45 20.51 0.15
C PRO A 40 39.96 20.83 0.31
N THR A 41 39.71 22.04 0.81
CA THR A 41 38.39 22.65 0.99
C THR A 41 37.94 23.38 -0.27
N THR A 42 36.68 23.21 -0.69
CA THR A 42 35.88 24.30 -1.29
C THR A 42 34.40 24.07 -1.05
N SER A 43 33.68 25.14 -0.71
CA SER A 43 32.25 25.16 -0.41
C SER A 43 31.45 25.81 -1.54
N ARG A 44 30.33 25.21 -1.97
CA ARG A 44 29.13 25.94 -2.42
C ARG A 44 27.91 25.05 -2.76
N SER A 45 26.75 25.48 -2.23
CA SER A 45 25.41 25.58 -2.84
C SER A 45 24.90 24.58 -3.90
N GLY A 46 23.62 24.24 -3.77
CA GLY A 46 22.82 23.54 -4.79
C GLY A 46 22.82 22.02 -4.59
N GLY A 47 21.76 21.28 -4.90
CA GLY A 47 20.62 21.63 -5.74
C GLY A 47 20.61 20.74 -6.98
N ASP A 48 19.49 20.04 -7.16
CA ASP A 48 19.04 19.38 -8.39
C ASP A 48 19.64 18.03 -8.83
N ALA A 49 18.67 17.14 -9.07
CA ALA A 49 18.58 16.02 -10.02
C ALA A 49 19.83 15.50 -10.76
N ASP A 50 20.15 14.22 -10.53
CA ASP A 50 20.91 13.40 -11.49
C ASP A 50 19.99 12.90 -12.63
N GLY A 51 20.24 13.42 -13.83
CA GLY A 51 19.66 12.95 -15.10
C GLY A 51 20.46 11.80 -15.74
N PRO A 52 20.00 11.29 -16.90
CA PRO A 52 20.39 9.97 -17.41
C PRO A 52 21.64 9.95 -18.31
N ALA A 53 22.31 8.80 -18.33
CA ALA A 53 23.33 8.48 -19.33
C ALA A 53 22.70 7.90 -20.61
N SER A 54 23.10 8.42 -21.77
CA SER A 54 22.66 7.99 -23.11
C SER A 54 23.86 7.67 -23.99
N VAL A 55 23.87 6.53 -24.70
CA VAL A 55 24.53 6.33 -26.01
C VAL A 55 23.96 5.07 -26.72
N PRO A 56 24.10 4.90 -28.05
CA PRO A 56 23.00 4.38 -28.89
C PRO A 56 23.40 3.21 -29.83
N SER A 57 22.49 2.78 -30.71
CA SER A 57 22.69 2.55 -32.18
C SER A 57 21.64 1.61 -32.79
N GLY A 58 21.28 1.78 -34.07
CA GLY A 58 20.46 0.80 -34.80
C GLY A 58 19.66 1.33 -36.01
N THR A 59 20.33 1.68 -37.11
CA THR A 59 19.68 2.21 -38.34
C THR A 59 19.17 1.15 -39.33
N GLY A 60 17.86 1.21 -39.64
CA GLY A 60 17.32 1.21 -41.02
C GLY A 60 16.95 -0.14 -41.67
N PRO A 61 16.36 -0.13 -42.90
CA PRO A 61 15.86 1.01 -43.69
C PRO A 61 14.37 0.93 -44.08
N ARG A 62 13.82 2.03 -44.62
CA ARG A 62 12.50 2.10 -45.28
C ARG A 62 12.52 1.49 -46.68
N ARG A 63 11.36 1.02 -47.18
CA ARG A 63 11.05 0.94 -48.62
C ARG A 63 9.63 1.46 -48.87
N ALA A 64 9.43 2.17 -49.97
CA ALA A 64 8.17 2.82 -50.34
C ALA A 64 7.79 2.53 -51.81
N GLY A 65 6.51 2.73 -52.13
CA GLY A 65 5.94 2.68 -53.48
C GLY A 65 5.61 1.27 -54.00
N SER A 66 4.65 1.11 -54.92
CA SER A 66 3.62 2.05 -55.42
C SER A 66 2.60 1.28 -56.29
N GLU A 67 1.46 1.91 -56.51
CA GLU A 67 0.29 1.50 -57.31
C GLU A 67 0.56 0.71 -58.61
N GLN A 68 -0.40 -0.15 -58.97
CA GLN A 68 -0.92 -0.21 -60.35
C GLN A 68 -2.39 -0.66 -60.39
N ALA A 69 -3.14 -0.18 -61.38
CA ALA A 69 -4.60 -0.24 -61.45
C ALA A 69 -5.10 -0.70 -62.84
N ARG A 70 -6.43 -0.87 -62.97
CA ARG A 70 -7.20 -1.23 -64.21
C ARG A 70 -6.97 -2.67 -64.71
N ALA A 71 -7.91 -3.36 -65.35
CA ALA A 71 -9.33 -3.11 -65.71
C ALA A 71 -10.13 -4.44 -65.54
N THR A 72 -11.42 -4.61 -65.83
CA THR A 72 -12.44 -3.82 -66.58
C THR A 72 -13.85 -4.14 -66.02
N ALA A 73 -14.88 -3.43 -66.48
CA ALA A 73 -16.28 -3.81 -66.28
C ALA A 73 -16.94 -4.23 -67.61
N SER A 74 -17.90 -5.16 -67.55
CA SER A 74 -19.00 -5.32 -68.52
C SER A 74 -20.23 -5.79 -67.75
N ALA A 75 -21.38 -5.22 -68.06
CA ALA A 75 -22.65 -5.51 -67.39
C ALA A 75 -23.62 -6.20 -68.35
N GLU A 76 -24.46 -7.06 -67.83
CA GLU A 76 -25.74 -7.42 -68.44
C GLU A 76 -26.86 -7.18 -67.42
N ILE A 77 -27.97 -6.63 -67.90
CA ILE A 77 -29.16 -6.28 -67.12
C ILE A 77 -30.33 -7.08 -67.69
N GLU A 78 -30.98 -7.89 -66.86
CA GLU A 78 -32.36 -8.33 -67.12
C GLU A 78 -33.13 -8.52 -65.81
N GLY A 79 -34.46 -8.34 -65.88
CA GLY A 79 -35.38 -9.01 -64.96
C GLY A 79 -35.84 -8.23 -63.72
N ALA A 80 -36.45 -7.06 -63.90
CA ALA A 80 -37.27 -6.47 -62.83
C ALA A 80 -38.45 -7.39 -62.46
N ARG A 81 -38.56 -7.76 -61.18
CA ARG A 81 -39.76 -8.36 -60.56
C ARG A 81 -39.88 -7.85 -59.13
N ASP A 82 -41.10 -7.53 -58.72
CA ASP A 82 -41.41 -6.91 -57.44
C ASP A 82 -41.03 -7.82 -56.27
N ALA A 83 -40.34 -7.23 -55.28
CA ALA A 83 -40.10 -7.85 -53.97
C ALA A 83 -40.44 -6.80 -52.89
N GLU A 84 -41.32 -7.17 -51.97
CA GLU A 84 -41.68 -6.36 -50.81
C GLU A 84 -40.44 -5.94 -50.02
N ILE A 85 -40.38 -4.67 -49.64
CA ILE A 85 -39.34 -4.18 -48.72
C ILE A 85 -39.73 -4.65 -47.32
N GLU A 86 -39.33 -5.87 -46.98
CA GLU A 86 -39.28 -6.33 -45.59
C GLU A 86 -38.27 -5.44 -44.85
N VAL A 87 -38.79 -4.54 -44.00
CA VAL A 87 -37.96 -3.64 -43.19
C VAL A 87 -37.25 -4.49 -42.14
N ALA A 88 -36.03 -4.93 -42.47
CA ALA A 88 -35.14 -5.56 -41.52
C ALA A 88 -35.00 -4.66 -40.28
N PRO A 89 -35.14 -5.19 -39.05
CA PRO A 89 -34.96 -4.39 -37.85
C PRO A 89 -33.56 -3.79 -37.89
N GLN A 90 -33.47 -2.46 -37.78
CA GLN A 90 -32.19 -1.78 -37.67
C GLN A 90 -31.45 -2.39 -36.48
N ALA A 91 -30.30 -3.02 -36.75
CA ALA A 91 -29.43 -3.47 -35.68
C ALA A 91 -29.09 -2.25 -34.82
N GLU A 92 -29.42 -2.33 -33.53
CA GLU A 92 -29.00 -1.31 -32.57
C GLU A 92 -27.48 -1.17 -32.67
N PRO A 93 -26.92 0.05 -32.69
CA PRO A 93 -25.48 0.22 -32.76
C PRO A 93 -24.87 -0.47 -31.55
N ALA A 94 -24.12 -1.54 -31.81
CA ALA A 94 -23.43 -2.28 -30.77
C ALA A 94 -22.60 -1.29 -29.95
N THR A 95 -22.88 -1.21 -28.65
CA THR A 95 -22.07 -0.45 -27.71
C THR A 95 -20.66 -1.01 -27.79
N GLU A 96 -19.75 -0.25 -28.43
CA GLU A 96 -18.35 -0.60 -28.53
C GLU A 96 -17.80 -0.67 -27.11
N THR A 97 -17.57 -1.89 -26.62
CA THR A 97 -17.13 -2.13 -25.25
C THR A 97 -15.72 -1.58 -25.10
N GLU A 98 -15.62 -0.33 -24.65
CA GLU A 98 -14.36 0.38 -24.49
C GLU A 98 -13.39 -0.48 -23.67
N GLN A 99 -12.31 -0.93 -24.31
CA GLN A 99 -11.34 -1.80 -23.63
C GLN A 99 -10.72 -1.01 -22.48
N PRO A 100 -10.60 -1.61 -21.29
CA PRO A 100 -10.10 -0.88 -20.13
C PRO A 100 -8.66 -0.43 -20.42
N THR A 101 -8.41 0.87 -20.31
CA THR A 101 -7.12 1.50 -20.59
C THR A 101 -5.99 0.76 -19.88
N ALA A 102 -4.91 0.46 -20.62
CA ALA A 102 -3.79 -0.29 -20.08
C ALA A 102 -3.16 0.44 -18.87
N PRO A 103 -2.96 -0.26 -17.72
CA PRO A 103 -2.36 0.31 -16.53
C PRO A 103 -0.96 0.88 -16.78
N ALA A 104 -0.70 2.06 -16.21
CA ALA A 104 0.58 2.75 -16.29
C ALA A 104 1.25 2.83 -14.89
N PRO A 105 2.58 2.65 -14.77
CA PRO A 105 3.27 2.74 -13.48
C PRO A 105 3.09 4.05 -12.71
N ASP A 106 2.79 5.15 -13.41
CA ASP A 106 2.56 6.49 -12.87
C ASP A 106 1.08 6.83 -12.60
N ASP A 107 0.16 5.88 -12.84
CA ASP A 107 -1.25 6.00 -12.49
C ASP A 107 -1.43 6.37 -11.01
N GLN A 108 -2.16 7.46 -10.78
CA GLN A 108 -2.57 7.92 -9.46
C GLN A 108 -4.08 8.19 -9.42
N ALA A 109 -4.64 8.14 -8.22
CA ALA A 109 -5.96 8.67 -7.92
C ALA A 109 -5.82 9.83 -6.93
N THR A 110 -6.48 10.96 -7.21
CA THR A 110 -6.53 12.10 -6.30
C THR A 110 -7.50 11.80 -5.15
N THR A 111 -7.01 11.91 -3.92
CA THR A 111 -7.77 11.64 -2.69
C THR A 111 -7.63 12.80 -1.70
N GLU A 112 -8.43 12.80 -0.63
CA GLU A 112 -8.26 13.72 0.51
C GLU A 112 -6.89 13.58 1.21
N TYR A 113 -6.20 12.44 1.03
CA TYR A 113 -4.89 12.14 1.62
C TYR A 113 -3.71 12.46 0.68
N GLY A 114 -3.97 13.02 -0.50
CA GLY A 114 -2.98 13.26 -1.56
C GLY A 114 -3.26 12.46 -2.83
N ASP A 115 -2.34 12.53 -3.79
CA ASP A 115 -2.39 11.71 -5.00
C ASP A 115 -1.75 10.35 -4.69
N ILE A 116 -2.54 9.28 -4.71
CA ILE A 116 -2.13 7.94 -4.31
C ILE A 116 -1.88 7.09 -5.55
N GLY A 117 -0.67 6.53 -5.67
CA GLY A 117 -0.31 5.59 -6.72
C GLY A 117 -1.18 4.34 -6.70
N LYS A 118 -1.64 3.89 -7.87
CA LYS A 118 -2.51 2.73 -7.99
C LYS A 118 -1.81 1.38 -7.78
N TRP A 119 -0.48 1.34 -7.94
CA TRP A 119 0.28 0.11 -8.12
C TRP A 119 1.48 0.01 -7.17
N MET A 120 1.82 -1.21 -6.74
CA MET A 120 3.19 -1.49 -6.29
C MET A 120 4.11 -1.57 -7.51
N LEU A 121 5.25 -0.89 -7.43
CA LEU A 121 6.26 -0.87 -8.48
C LEU A 121 7.48 -1.70 -8.09
N ASP A 122 7.98 -2.48 -9.04
CA ASP A 122 9.16 -3.32 -8.88
C ASP A 122 10.47 -2.48 -8.83
N PRO A 123 11.65 -3.12 -8.61
CA PRO A 123 12.93 -2.41 -8.58
C PRO A 123 13.35 -1.72 -9.90
N ARG A 124 12.80 -2.14 -11.05
CA ARG A 124 13.01 -1.52 -12.37
C ARG A 124 12.10 -0.32 -12.58
N GLY A 125 10.89 -0.37 -12.03
CA GLY A 125 9.88 0.69 -12.11
C GLY A 125 8.59 0.23 -12.78
N ASP A 126 8.53 -1.03 -13.22
CA ASP A 126 7.36 -1.65 -13.82
C ASP A 126 6.31 -1.93 -12.72
N ILE A 127 5.04 -2.08 -13.10
CA ILE A 127 4.01 -2.60 -12.19
C ILE A 127 4.41 -4.01 -11.74
N ALA A 128 4.40 -4.26 -10.44
CA ALA A 128 4.78 -5.55 -9.89
C ALA A 128 3.75 -6.63 -10.25
N ALA A 129 4.27 -7.78 -10.70
CA ALA A 129 3.51 -8.84 -11.36
C ALA A 129 3.50 -10.16 -10.56
N TYR A 130 3.30 -10.08 -9.24
CA TYR A 130 3.19 -11.23 -8.31
C TYR A 130 4.31 -12.27 -8.43
N GLY A 131 5.56 -11.80 -8.55
CA GLY A 131 6.72 -12.67 -8.72
C GLY A 131 6.72 -13.52 -10.02
N GLY A 132 5.83 -13.21 -10.96
CA GLY A 132 5.64 -13.92 -12.23
C GLY A 132 4.75 -15.16 -12.15
N VAL A 133 4.06 -15.41 -11.03
CA VAL A 133 3.15 -16.56 -10.88
C VAL A 133 1.76 -16.18 -11.41
N PRO A 134 1.23 -16.86 -12.44
CA PRO A 134 -0.09 -16.55 -12.98
C PRO A 134 -1.22 -17.15 -12.12
N VAL A 135 -2.41 -16.57 -12.25
CA VAL A 135 -3.69 -17.12 -11.76
C VAL A 135 -4.65 -17.17 -12.95
N ASP A 136 -5.27 -18.33 -13.18
CA ASP A 136 -6.15 -18.59 -14.34
C ASP A 136 -5.53 -18.15 -15.68
N ASP A 137 -4.24 -18.49 -15.87
CA ASP A 137 -3.39 -18.10 -17.01
C ASP A 137 -3.17 -16.58 -17.20
N LYS A 138 -3.55 -15.75 -16.22
CA LYS A 138 -3.37 -14.30 -16.23
C LYS A 138 -2.20 -13.85 -15.38
N THR A 139 -1.53 -12.79 -15.82
CA THR A 139 -0.57 -12.05 -14.99
C THR A 139 -1.32 -11.29 -13.90
N VAL A 140 -0.97 -11.52 -12.64
CA VAL A 140 -1.55 -10.80 -11.50
C VAL A 140 -0.72 -9.53 -11.23
N LEU A 141 -1.34 -8.36 -11.38
CA LEU A 141 -0.75 -7.08 -10.95
C LEU A 141 -0.97 -6.89 -9.44
N GLU A 142 -0.06 -6.20 -8.77
CA GLU A 142 -0.13 -5.93 -7.32
C GLU A 142 -0.68 -4.52 -7.04
N PRO A 143 -2.00 -4.35 -6.78
CA PRO A 143 -2.62 -3.05 -6.53
C PRO A 143 -2.28 -2.51 -5.14
N VAL A 144 -2.26 -1.18 -5.03
CA VAL A 144 -2.39 -0.50 -3.73
C VAL A 144 -3.82 -0.68 -3.23
N ASN A 145 -3.96 -1.21 -2.02
CA ASN A 145 -5.24 -1.53 -1.39
C ASN A 145 -5.32 -1.09 0.09
N VAL A 146 -4.31 -0.38 0.58
CA VAL A 146 -4.28 0.21 1.93
C VAL A 146 -3.77 1.65 1.87
N VAL A 147 -4.40 2.56 2.60
CA VAL A 147 -3.89 3.90 2.93
C VAL A 147 -3.79 4.01 4.45
N ILE A 148 -2.64 4.46 4.96
CA ILE A 148 -2.41 4.65 6.40
C ILE A 148 -2.05 6.11 6.66
N VAL A 149 -2.75 6.76 7.58
CA VAL A 149 -2.57 8.17 7.92
C VAL A 149 -2.04 8.29 9.35
N ASP A 150 -1.01 9.10 9.56
CA ASP A 150 -0.39 9.40 10.85
C ASP A 150 -0.37 10.91 11.10
N SER A 151 -1.48 11.45 11.62
CA SER A 151 -1.75 12.88 11.82
C SER A 151 -1.03 13.52 13.02
N VAL A 152 -0.10 12.80 13.67
CA VAL A 152 0.60 13.31 14.86
C VAL A 152 2.12 13.25 14.78
N SER A 153 2.67 12.50 13.82
CA SER A 153 4.12 12.43 13.62
C SER A 153 4.68 13.76 13.14
N LYS A 154 5.73 14.23 13.80
CA LYS A 154 6.43 15.49 13.45
C LYS A 154 7.65 15.26 12.56
N SER A 155 8.01 13.99 12.33
CA SER A 155 9.11 13.62 11.43
C SER A 155 8.86 12.30 10.71
N ALA A 156 9.45 12.13 9.53
CA ALA A 156 9.41 10.89 8.77
C ALA A 156 10.00 9.69 9.55
N TRP A 157 10.95 9.95 10.45
CA TRP A 157 11.51 8.94 11.36
C TRP A 157 10.46 8.48 12.39
N GLU A 158 9.76 9.43 13.01
CA GLU A 158 8.70 9.15 13.99
C GLU A 158 7.55 8.38 13.34
N ALA A 159 7.11 8.79 12.14
CA ALA A 159 6.09 8.10 11.36
C ALA A 159 6.52 6.66 11.04
N THR A 160 7.79 6.48 10.63
CA THR A 160 8.35 5.15 10.35
C THR A 160 8.35 4.27 11.60
N TRP A 161 8.69 4.82 12.76
CA TRP A 161 8.68 4.10 14.03
C TRP A 161 7.25 3.74 14.47
N ARG A 162 6.31 4.69 14.38
CA ARG A 162 4.89 4.49 14.70
C ARG A 162 4.25 3.43 13.81
N LEU A 163 4.47 3.49 12.50
CA LEU A 163 4.03 2.45 11.56
C LEU A 163 4.60 1.07 11.94
N ASN A 164 5.93 0.95 12.10
CA ASN A 164 6.56 -0.34 12.43
C ASN A 164 6.08 -0.90 13.78
N SER A 165 5.79 -0.03 14.75
CA SER A 165 5.22 -0.39 16.05
C SER A 165 3.76 -0.87 15.93
N ALA A 166 2.95 -0.19 15.13
CA ALA A 166 1.57 -0.58 14.82
C ALA A 166 1.51 -1.93 14.09
N MET A 167 2.27 -2.10 12.99
CA MET A 167 2.34 -3.34 12.21
C MET A 167 2.71 -4.56 13.07
N ARG A 168 3.79 -4.46 13.87
CA ARG A 168 4.19 -5.55 14.78
C ARG A 168 3.10 -5.91 15.80
N ARG A 169 2.42 -4.91 16.36
CA ARG A 169 1.35 -5.09 17.35
C ARG A 169 0.04 -5.58 16.74
N ALA A 170 -0.21 -5.32 15.47
CA ALA A 170 -1.30 -5.89 14.68
C ALA A 170 -0.99 -7.33 14.19
N GLY A 171 0.14 -7.92 14.59
CA GLY A 171 0.51 -9.28 14.20
C GLY A 171 1.17 -9.39 12.83
N PHE A 172 1.53 -8.28 12.17
CA PHE A 172 2.30 -8.23 10.92
C PHE A 172 3.73 -7.72 11.19
N PRO A 173 4.59 -8.47 11.89
CA PRO A 173 5.99 -8.09 12.03
C PRO A 173 6.72 -8.16 10.69
N PRO A 174 7.88 -7.49 10.56
CA PRO A 174 8.82 -7.78 9.49
C PRO A 174 9.28 -9.24 9.54
N ARG A 175 9.15 -9.96 8.42
CA ARG A 175 9.52 -11.38 8.24
C ARG A 175 10.53 -11.52 7.09
N MET A 176 11.50 -12.42 7.26
CA MET A 176 12.51 -12.75 6.24
C MET A 176 11.92 -13.65 5.13
N ILE A 177 12.67 -13.83 4.03
CA ILE A 177 12.33 -14.65 2.85
C ILE A 177 11.18 -14.05 2.02
N HIS A 178 11.22 -12.72 1.81
CA HIS A 178 10.29 -12.05 0.87
C HIS A 178 11.05 -11.19 -0.12
N SER A 179 10.52 -10.96 -1.32
CA SER A 179 11.11 -10.06 -2.32
C SER A 179 11.24 -8.63 -1.81
N THR A 180 12.29 -7.91 -2.24
CA THR A 180 12.59 -6.54 -1.77
C THR A 180 13.04 -5.59 -2.87
N GLY A 181 12.86 -4.29 -2.62
CA GLY A 181 13.26 -3.20 -3.52
C GLY A 181 12.08 -2.45 -4.11
N PHE A 182 10.85 -2.83 -3.73
CA PHE A 182 9.62 -2.23 -4.22
C PHE A 182 9.47 -0.76 -3.82
N ARG A 183 8.68 -0.05 -4.63
CA ARG A 183 8.32 1.35 -4.46
C ARG A 183 6.82 1.54 -4.64
N GLY A 184 6.32 2.63 -4.11
CA GLY A 184 4.97 3.13 -4.37
C GLY A 184 5.02 4.63 -4.65
N LEU A 185 4.07 5.12 -5.42
CA LEU A 185 3.95 6.52 -5.81
C LEU A 185 3.01 7.24 -4.83
N LEU A 186 3.44 8.38 -4.30
CA LEU A 186 2.63 9.30 -3.49
C LEU A 186 3.00 10.72 -3.92
N ASP A 187 2.03 11.54 -4.29
CA ASP A 187 2.23 12.92 -4.73
C ASP A 187 3.28 13.05 -5.86
N GLY A 188 3.21 12.15 -6.84
CA GLY A 188 4.17 12.08 -7.96
C GLY A 188 5.60 11.69 -7.56
N ARG A 189 5.83 11.25 -6.31
CA ARG A 189 7.16 10.91 -5.78
C ARG A 189 7.23 9.44 -5.37
N LEU A 190 8.32 8.77 -5.75
CA LEU A 190 8.55 7.36 -5.43
C LEU A 190 9.11 7.19 -4.01
N TYR A 191 8.41 6.43 -3.18
CA TYR A 191 8.83 6.05 -1.85
C TYR A 191 9.24 4.57 -1.79
N ARG A 192 10.34 4.27 -1.10
CA ARG A 192 10.81 2.90 -0.90
C ARG A 192 9.94 2.15 0.11
N GLN A 193 9.85 0.83 -0.04
CA GLN A 193 9.11 -0.02 0.89
C GLN A 193 9.54 0.10 2.36
N GLN A 194 8.57 -0.13 3.22
CA GLN A 194 8.66 -0.67 4.57
C GLN A 194 8.09 -2.10 4.56
N PRO A 195 8.65 -3.02 5.37
CA PRO A 195 9.84 -2.82 6.19
C PRO A 195 11.09 -2.68 5.31
N ARG A 196 12.07 -1.92 5.81
CA ARG A 196 13.39 -1.82 5.17
C ARG A 196 14.27 -2.98 5.61
N GLY A 197 15.02 -3.55 4.68
CA GLY A 197 15.97 -4.64 4.90
C GLY A 197 16.18 -5.45 3.63
N LEU A 198 17.08 -6.44 3.69
CA LEU A 198 17.26 -7.41 2.62
C LEU A 198 16.32 -8.60 2.87
N LEU A 199 15.56 -8.98 1.84
CA LEU A 199 14.60 -10.09 1.85
C LEU A 199 13.50 -9.99 2.93
N VAL A 200 12.95 -8.79 3.18
CA VAL A 200 11.96 -8.53 4.25
C VAL A 200 10.64 -8.00 3.71
N GLY A 201 9.53 -8.54 4.24
CA GLY A 201 8.15 -8.07 4.04
C GLY A 201 7.41 -7.97 5.37
N TYR A 202 6.25 -7.30 5.40
CA TYR A 202 5.29 -7.50 6.50
C TYR A 202 4.49 -8.77 6.20
N SER A 203 4.37 -9.67 7.17
CA SER A 203 3.55 -10.89 7.03
C SER A 203 3.06 -11.38 8.40
N ASP A 204 1.82 -11.87 8.44
CA ASP A 204 1.21 -12.42 9.66
C ASP A 204 1.57 -13.88 9.97
N ASN A 205 2.25 -14.59 9.08
CA ASN A 205 2.64 -15.99 9.25
C ASN A 205 4.09 -16.25 8.78
N SER A 206 4.39 -17.49 8.42
CA SER A 206 5.63 -17.92 7.77
C SER A 206 5.39 -18.13 6.26
N PHE A 207 6.41 -17.84 5.45
CA PHE A 207 6.48 -18.11 4.00
C PHE A 207 6.12 -19.58 3.61
N LEU A 208 6.24 -20.53 4.54
CA LEU A 208 5.86 -21.94 4.29
C LEU A 208 4.38 -22.25 4.58
N ARG A 209 3.53 -21.22 4.75
CA ARG A 209 2.10 -21.33 5.06
C ARG A 209 1.33 -20.24 4.33
N THR A 210 0.03 -20.46 4.14
CA THR A 210 -0.89 -19.38 3.74
C THR A 210 -0.79 -18.23 4.73
N ASN A 211 -0.59 -17.02 4.21
CA ASN A 211 -0.32 -15.84 5.01
C ASN A 211 -0.81 -14.57 4.35
N ASN A 212 -1.07 -13.54 5.14
CA ASN A 212 -1.36 -12.19 4.64
C ASN A 212 -0.06 -11.39 4.67
N HIS A 213 0.37 -10.94 3.49
CA HIS A 213 1.64 -10.30 3.22
C HIS A 213 1.43 -8.90 2.64
N GLY A 214 2.38 -7.98 2.85
CA GLY A 214 2.36 -6.73 2.12
C GLY A 214 3.62 -5.88 2.19
N ARG A 215 3.59 -4.79 1.41
CA ARG A 215 4.58 -3.69 1.40
C ARG A 215 3.86 -2.38 1.63
N ILE A 216 4.51 -1.47 2.34
CA ILE A 216 3.99 -0.12 2.62
C ILE A 216 5.01 0.91 2.13
N PHE A 217 4.57 1.98 1.48
CA PHE A 217 5.40 2.99 0.84
C PHE A 217 5.14 4.35 1.47
N GLY A 218 6.19 5.09 1.75
CA GLY A 218 6.14 6.38 2.44
C GLY A 218 7.34 6.57 3.38
N PRO A 219 7.24 7.45 4.39
CA PRO A 219 6.10 8.32 4.65
C PRO A 219 6.15 9.57 3.75
N ALA A 220 5.05 9.88 3.08
CA ALA A 220 4.88 11.17 2.41
C ALA A 220 4.24 12.18 3.39
N PRO A 221 4.65 13.45 3.45
CA PRO A 221 3.94 14.46 4.23
C PRO A 221 2.50 14.63 3.74
N LEU A 222 1.54 14.85 4.65
CA LEU A 222 0.19 15.25 4.27
C LEU A 222 0.21 16.66 3.65
N ARG A 223 -0.64 16.91 2.64
CA ARG A 223 -0.73 18.21 1.95
C ARG A 223 -1.38 19.32 2.79
N THR A 224 -2.25 18.95 3.73
CA THR A 224 -3.18 19.87 4.42
C THR A 224 -2.90 20.03 5.91
N GLU A 225 -2.18 19.11 6.54
CA GLU A 225 -1.96 19.06 7.99
C GLU A 225 -0.53 18.61 8.34
N ALA A 226 -0.14 18.81 9.61
CA ALA A 226 1.08 18.20 10.13
C ALA A 226 0.86 16.69 10.32
N GLY A 227 1.52 15.88 9.50
CA GLY A 227 1.43 14.42 9.58
C GLY A 227 1.95 13.75 8.32
N TYR A 228 1.74 12.45 8.23
CA TYR A 228 2.24 11.63 7.13
C TYR A 228 1.21 10.63 6.62
N VAL A 229 1.24 10.36 5.32
CA VAL A 229 0.49 9.29 4.65
C VAL A 229 1.42 8.20 4.14
N TRP A 230 0.87 6.98 4.08
CA TRP A 230 1.46 5.82 3.46
C TRP A 230 0.45 5.14 2.55
N SER A 231 0.91 4.57 1.44
CA SER A 231 0.17 3.61 0.63
C SER A 231 0.68 2.19 0.90
N GLY A 232 -0.15 1.16 0.73
CA GLY A 232 0.26 -0.23 0.89
C GLY A 232 -0.42 -1.16 -0.09
N ALA A 233 0.32 -2.19 -0.50
CA ALA A 233 -0.17 -3.30 -1.31
C ALA A 233 -0.07 -4.58 -0.48
N PHE A 234 -1.20 -5.25 -0.27
CA PHE A 234 -1.35 -6.45 0.54
C PHE A 234 -2.06 -7.55 -0.25
N SER A 235 -1.65 -8.80 -0.02
CA SER A 235 -2.31 -9.98 -0.57
C SER A 235 -2.18 -11.17 0.38
N THR A 236 -3.18 -12.04 0.33
CA THR A 236 -3.14 -13.39 0.87
C THR A 236 -2.39 -14.23 -0.14
N GLU A 237 -1.36 -14.90 0.33
CA GLU A 237 -0.43 -15.68 -0.48
C GLU A 237 -0.31 -17.10 0.08
N GLU A 238 -0.24 -18.10 -0.79
CA GLU A 238 -0.04 -19.50 -0.40
C GLU A 238 1.22 -20.10 -1.03
N TRP A 239 1.74 -21.18 -0.45
CA TRP A 239 2.95 -21.82 -0.95
C TRP A 239 2.65 -22.61 -2.23
N VAL A 240 3.42 -22.36 -3.30
CA VAL A 240 3.30 -23.09 -4.58
C VAL A 240 4.69 -23.44 -5.13
N VAL A 241 4.72 -24.39 -6.07
CA VAL A 241 5.90 -24.64 -6.92
C VAL A 241 5.60 -24.14 -8.32
N HIS A 242 6.38 -23.17 -8.79
CA HIS A 242 6.25 -22.62 -10.14
C HIS A 242 7.63 -22.61 -10.81
N ASN A 243 7.71 -23.13 -12.04
CA ASN A 243 8.94 -23.36 -12.79
C ASN A 243 10.04 -24.08 -11.98
N GLY A 244 9.64 -25.10 -11.20
CA GLY A 244 10.53 -25.92 -10.38
C GLY A 244 11.09 -25.22 -9.13
N LEU A 245 10.65 -24.00 -8.83
CA LEU A 245 11.10 -23.22 -7.66
C LEU A 245 9.96 -22.99 -6.67
N PRO A 246 10.24 -22.95 -5.35
CA PRO A 246 9.26 -22.50 -4.38
C PRO A 246 8.94 -21.02 -4.62
N ARG A 247 7.65 -20.71 -4.59
CA ARG A 247 7.07 -19.40 -4.83
C ARG A 247 5.85 -19.21 -3.93
N HIS A 248 5.32 -17.99 -3.94
CA HIS A 248 4.00 -17.69 -3.44
C HIS A 248 3.04 -17.50 -4.61
N GLY A 249 1.88 -18.15 -4.54
CA GLY A 249 0.74 -17.95 -5.43
C GLY A 249 -0.24 -16.95 -4.81
N PHE A 250 -0.84 -16.11 -5.64
CA PHE A 250 -1.86 -15.16 -5.21
C PHE A 250 -3.15 -15.89 -4.84
N VAL A 251 -3.78 -15.48 -3.72
CA VAL A 251 -5.10 -15.97 -3.30
C VAL A 251 -6.13 -14.85 -3.32
N SER A 252 -5.88 -13.74 -2.63
CA SER A 252 -6.83 -12.61 -2.54
C SER A 252 -6.12 -11.31 -2.16
N ALA A 253 -6.51 -10.17 -2.73
CA ALA A 253 -6.11 -8.84 -2.29
C ALA A 253 -7.01 -8.35 -1.14
N ASN A 254 -8.31 -8.66 -1.18
CA ASN A 254 -9.28 -8.16 -0.22
C ASN A 254 -9.13 -8.83 1.16
N ASP A 255 -8.92 -10.16 1.22
CA ASP A 255 -8.76 -10.89 2.48
C ASP A 255 -7.58 -10.35 3.29
N ALA A 256 -6.45 -10.06 2.66
CA ALA A 256 -5.28 -9.51 3.34
C ALA A 256 -5.44 -8.03 3.74
N ARG A 257 -6.09 -7.22 2.89
CA ARG A 257 -6.48 -5.84 3.21
C ARG A 257 -7.35 -5.81 4.46
N ASP A 258 -8.40 -6.62 4.47
CA ASP A 258 -9.44 -6.62 5.49
C ASP A 258 -8.92 -7.29 6.78
N ALA A 259 -8.09 -8.33 6.67
CA ALA A 259 -7.37 -8.91 7.80
C ALA A 259 -6.39 -7.91 8.45
N LEU A 260 -5.68 -7.10 7.66
CA LEU A 260 -4.82 -6.04 8.19
C LEU A 260 -5.66 -4.98 8.92
N ALA A 261 -6.71 -4.48 8.29
CA ALA A 261 -7.60 -3.47 8.87
C ALA A 261 -8.25 -3.95 10.17
N ALA A 262 -8.80 -5.18 10.18
CA ALA A 262 -9.42 -5.79 11.35
C ALA A 262 -8.42 -5.97 12.49
N LYS A 263 -7.21 -6.48 12.22
CA LYS A 263 -6.16 -6.66 13.25
C LYS A 263 -5.62 -5.33 13.78
N MET A 264 -5.48 -4.31 12.93
CA MET A 264 -5.11 -2.94 13.34
C MET A 264 -6.16 -2.32 14.26
N ALA A 265 -7.44 -2.43 13.91
CA ALA A 265 -8.56 -1.89 14.67
C ALA A 265 -8.77 -2.64 15.99
N ALA A 266 -8.88 -3.97 15.97
CA ALA A 266 -9.05 -4.80 17.17
C ALA A 266 -7.86 -4.69 18.13
N GLY A 267 -6.64 -4.52 17.60
CA GLY A 267 -5.45 -4.25 18.40
C GLY A 267 -5.40 -2.83 18.99
N GLY A 268 -6.32 -1.94 18.64
CA GLY A 268 -6.32 -0.52 19.05
C GLY A 268 -5.16 0.29 18.45
N ARG A 269 -4.59 -0.15 17.32
CA ARG A 269 -3.44 0.50 16.66
C ARG A 269 -3.86 1.55 15.64
N ALA A 270 -4.99 1.33 14.98
CA ALA A 270 -5.60 2.30 14.09
C ALA A 270 -7.10 2.39 14.30
N THR A 271 -7.71 3.43 13.75
CA THR A 271 -9.15 3.57 13.56
C THR A 271 -9.46 3.41 12.07
N LEU A 272 -10.47 2.60 11.74
CA LEU A 272 -10.96 2.46 10.37
C LEU A 272 -11.74 3.73 9.99
N ALA A 273 -11.27 4.46 8.97
CA ALA A 273 -11.93 5.67 8.48
C ALA A 273 -12.89 5.40 7.30
N GLY A 274 -12.72 4.28 6.60
CA GLY A 274 -13.55 3.90 5.47
C GLY A 274 -12.73 3.33 4.31
N MET A 275 -13.25 3.50 3.09
CA MET A 275 -12.63 3.08 1.84
C MET A 275 -12.45 4.30 0.92
N VAL A 276 -11.36 4.35 0.16
CA VAL A 276 -11.12 5.37 -0.86
C VAL A 276 -10.99 4.70 -2.24
N PRO A 277 -11.72 5.18 -3.27
CA PRO A 277 -11.62 4.61 -4.62
C PRO A 277 -10.27 4.99 -5.23
N LEU A 278 -9.51 3.99 -5.68
CA LEU A 278 -8.28 4.19 -6.46
C LEU A 278 -8.47 3.85 -7.95
N GLY A 279 -9.56 3.16 -8.31
CA GLY A 279 -9.85 2.81 -9.70
C GLY A 279 -8.75 1.93 -10.29
N ASN A 280 -8.33 0.94 -9.50
CA ASN A 280 -7.24 -0.01 -9.79
C ASN A 280 -7.69 -1.47 -9.71
N ALA A 281 -8.99 -1.74 -9.82
CA ALA A 281 -9.49 -3.04 -10.25
C ALA A 281 -9.28 -3.16 -11.76
N TYR A 282 -8.60 -4.21 -12.23
CA TYR A 282 -8.31 -4.39 -13.64
C TYR A 282 -8.38 -5.86 -14.04
N THR A 283 -8.99 -6.15 -15.18
CA THR A 283 -9.05 -7.51 -15.75
C THR A 283 -9.19 -7.45 -17.26
N THR A 284 -8.39 -8.27 -17.94
CA THR A 284 -8.51 -8.58 -19.37
C THR A 284 -8.47 -10.10 -19.56
N ALA A 285 -8.26 -10.56 -20.80
CA ALA A 285 -7.99 -11.97 -21.09
C ALA A 285 -6.66 -12.47 -20.48
N THR A 286 -5.67 -11.59 -20.28
CA THR A 286 -4.27 -11.96 -19.95
C THR A 286 -3.72 -11.32 -18.68
N ILE A 287 -4.43 -10.34 -18.11
CA ILE A 287 -4.01 -9.59 -16.92
C ILE A 287 -5.17 -9.51 -15.94
N THR A 288 -4.89 -9.54 -14.63
CA THR A 288 -5.87 -9.36 -13.56
C THR A 288 -5.25 -8.67 -12.34
N THR A 289 -6.09 -8.08 -11.48
CA THR A 289 -5.74 -7.68 -10.09
C THR A 289 -6.30 -8.67 -9.06
N GLY A 290 -6.69 -9.86 -9.51
CA GLY A 290 -7.36 -10.87 -8.70
C GLY A 290 -8.79 -10.45 -8.36
N ASP A 291 -9.17 -10.60 -7.10
CA ASP A 291 -10.46 -10.18 -6.55
C ASP A 291 -10.51 -8.69 -6.14
N HIS A 292 -9.41 -7.95 -6.26
CA HIS A 292 -9.30 -6.55 -5.80
C HIS A 292 -10.41 -5.65 -6.36
N ASP A 293 -11.17 -5.03 -5.45
CA ASP A 293 -12.39 -4.27 -5.76
C ASP A 293 -12.16 -2.83 -6.28
N GLY A 294 -10.90 -2.38 -6.34
CA GLY A 294 -10.54 -1.03 -6.81
C GLY A 294 -10.50 0.03 -5.72
N PHE A 295 -10.64 -0.35 -4.44
CA PHE A 295 -10.59 0.54 -3.29
C PHE A 295 -9.42 0.21 -2.36
N ALA A 296 -8.88 1.25 -1.72
CA ALA A 296 -7.98 1.11 -0.59
C ALA A 296 -8.71 1.34 0.74
N VAL A 297 -8.44 0.51 1.74
CA VAL A 297 -8.92 0.73 3.11
C VAL A 297 -8.11 1.85 3.79
N VAL A 298 -8.79 2.74 4.50
CA VAL A 298 -8.15 3.89 5.17
C VAL A 298 -8.03 3.65 6.68
N LEU A 299 -6.80 3.69 7.18
CA LEU A 299 -6.46 3.44 8.59
C LEU A 299 -5.78 4.66 9.22
N LEU A 300 -6.39 5.27 10.22
CA LEU A 300 -5.80 6.38 10.98
C LEU A 300 -5.00 5.82 12.17
N LEU A 301 -3.69 6.03 12.25
CA LEU A 301 -2.86 5.53 13.34
C LEU A 301 -3.19 6.23 14.67
N ASN A 302 -3.61 5.44 15.66
CA ASN A 302 -4.00 5.95 16.96
C ASN A 302 -2.81 6.55 17.72
N VAL A 303 -3.07 7.52 18.60
CA VAL A 303 -2.05 8.05 19.50
C VAL A 303 -1.80 7.05 20.62
N VAL A 304 -0.58 6.52 20.73
CA VAL A 304 -0.19 5.59 21.79
C VAL A 304 -0.23 6.32 23.14
N GLY A 305 -1.30 6.12 23.90
CA GLY A 305 -1.57 6.83 25.16
C GLY A 305 -3.00 7.38 25.27
N ALA A 306 -3.73 7.50 24.16
CA ALA A 306 -5.14 7.83 24.18
C ALA A 306 -5.95 6.61 24.64
N VAL A 307 -6.27 6.55 25.95
CA VAL A 307 -7.40 5.75 26.44
C VAL A 307 -8.65 6.31 25.76
N GLY A 308 -9.45 5.44 25.13
CA GLY A 308 -10.42 5.84 24.13
C GLY A 308 -11.45 6.86 24.62
N VAL A 309 -11.31 8.11 24.17
CA VAL A 309 -12.43 9.04 24.11
C VAL A 309 -13.13 8.78 22.79
N SER A 310 -14.27 8.09 22.84
CA SER A 310 -15.15 7.92 21.69
C SER A 310 -15.69 9.28 21.24
N SER A 311 -15.01 9.92 20.29
CA SER A 311 -15.52 11.12 19.63
C SER A 311 -16.64 10.71 18.68
N THR A 312 -17.85 10.56 19.22
CA THR A 312 -19.07 10.24 18.47
C THR A 312 -19.55 11.47 17.69
N SER A 313 -18.74 11.92 16.73
CA SER A 313 -19.13 12.89 15.72
C SER A 313 -20.28 12.27 14.91
N ARG A 314 -21.51 12.75 15.16
CA ARG A 314 -22.69 12.31 14.42
C ARG A 314 -22.63 12.83 12.99
N THR A 315 -22.04 12.05 12.10
CA THR A 315 -22.21 12.23 10.66
C THR A 315 -23.41 11.40 10.24
N CYS A 316 -24.49 12.06 9.83
CA CYS A 316 -25.65 11.38 9.27
C CYS A 316 -25.25 10.70 7.96
N ALA A 317 -25.47 9.40 7.84
CA ALA A 317 -25.26 8.69 6.58
C ALA A 317 -26.24 9.22 5.51
N PRO A 318 -25.81 9.38 4.24
CA PRO A 318 -26.74 9.60 3.14
C PRO A 318 -27.62 8.37 2.96
N ALA A 319 -28.89 8.57 2.57
CA ALA A 319 -29.83 7.48 2.40
C ALA A 319 -29.38 6.56 1.24
N GLY A 320 -29.07 5.31 1.56
CA GLY A 320 -28.96 4.26 0.56
C GLY A 320 -30.31 4.07 -0.14
N TYR A 321 -30.28 3.96 -1.47
CA TYR A 321 -31.46 3.58 -2.25
C TYR A 321 -31.86 2.14 -1.91
N PHE A 322 -32.76 1.94 -0.95
CA PHE A 322 -33.84 0.94 -0.99
C PHE A 322 -34.73 1.01 0.27
N THR A 323 -36.06 1.07 0.05
CA THR A 323 -37.15 0.83 1.02
C THR A 323 -37.48 1.92 2.07
N LEU A 324 -38.79 2.10 2.29
CA LEU A 324 -39.40 3.09 3.18
C LEU A 324 -39.34 2.68 4.66
N ALA A 325 -38.56 3.40 5.47
CA ALA A 325 -38.75 3.46 6.93
C ALA A 325 -38.27 4.83 7.48
N ARG A 326 -39.05 5.44 8.39
CA ARG A 326 -38.69 6.74 9.02
C ARG A 326 -37.70 6.49 10.17
N PRO A 327 -36.56 7.21 10.27
CA PRO A 327 -35.71 7.13 11.45
C PRO A 327 -36.31 7.94 12.60
N SER A 328 -36.51 7.30 13.76
CA SER A 328 -36.76 8.00 15.04
C SER A 328 -35.46 8.13 15.83
N CYS A 329 -35.05 9.36 16.14
CA CYS A 329 -33.93 9.61 17.05
C CYS A 329 -34.39 9.41 18.50
N GLY A 330 -34.14 8.23 19.06
CA GLY A 330 -34.29 7.98 20.49
C GLY A 330 -33.10 8.53 21.29
N ALA A 331 -33.33 9.56 22.11
CA ALA A 331 -32.37 9.97 23.12
C ALA A 331 -32.56 9.13 24.39
N VAL A 332 -31.47 8.55 24.90
CA VAL A 332 -31.47 7.88 26.22
C VAL A 332 -31.12 8.93 27.28
N PRO A 333 -31.94 9.10 28.35
CA PRO A 333 -31.63 10.06 29.41
C PRO A 333 -30.47 9.57 30.28
N ALA A 334 -29.62 10.49 30.72
CA ALA A 334 -28.52 10.19 31.63
C ALA A 334 -29.02 9.88 33.04
N LEU A 335 -28.54 8.79 33.62
CA LEU A 335 -28.68 8.51 35.05
C LEU A 335 -27.69 9.39 35.84
N VAL A 336 -28.24 10.33 36.61
CA VAL A 336 -27.52 11.11 37.63
C VAL A 336 -27.62 10.36 38.95
N GLY A 337 -26.52 10.30 39.72
CA GLY A 337 -26.49 9.64 41.02
C GLY A 337 -26.52 10.61 42.21
N ALA A 338 -27.30 10.23 43.24
CA ALA A 338 -27.31 10.62 44.66
C ALA A 338 -28.58 9.93 45.24
N GLU A 339 -28.61 9.38 46.45
CA GLU A 339 -27.69 9.40 47.61
C GLU A 339 -27.26 7.99 48.03
#